data_AF-A0A850CBC8-F1
#
_entry.id   AF-A0A850CBC8-F1
#
_cell.length_a   1.000
_cell.length_b   1.000
_cell.length_c   1.000
_cell.angle_alpha   90.00
_cell.angle_beta   90.00
_cell.angle_gamma   90.00
#
_symmetry.space_group_name_H-M   'P 1'
#
loop_
_entity.id
_entity.type
_entity.pdbx_description
1 polymer ?
#
loop_
_entity_poly.entity_id
_entity_poly.type
_entity_poly.pdbx_seq_one_letter_code
_entity_poly.pdbx_strand_id
1 'polypeptide(L)'
;MRRLFLTGESFDAVQASSWGLVTRAVVPDALAKHQGELVESLVAGGPSAQAGIKVLTATPDLRERLREAAALTAEYFFAEEGREGVRSFIEKRPASWVGLPAADRPDRSLPCAHSWP
;
A
#
# COMPACT_ATOMS: atom_id res chain seq x y z
N MET A 1 12.38 16.56 -21.08
CA MET A 1 11.39 16.99 -22.09
C MET A 1 11.65 18.36 -22.73
N ARG A 2 12.17 19.38 -22.01
CA ARG A 2 12.40 20.74 -22.56
C ARG A 2 13.06 20.79 -23.95
N ARG A 3 14.09 19.97 -24.21
CA ARG A 3 14.79 19.90 -25.50
C ARG A 3 13.82 19.60 -26.66
N LEU A 4 13.04 18.53 -26.56
CA LEU A 4 12.11 18.10 -27.62
C LEU A 4 11.06 19.16 -27.95
N PHE A 5 10.54 19.87 -26.95
CA PHE A 5 9.59 20.95 -27.15
C PHE A 5 10.18 22.16 -27.88
N LEU A 6 11.49 22.37 -27.77
CA LEU A 6 12.18 23.48 -28.43
C LEU A 6 12.71 23.11 -29.82
N THR A 7 13.12 21.85 -30.02
CA THR A 7 13.75 21.39 -31.27
C THR A 7 12.76 20.78 -32.26
N GLY A 8 11.63 20.25 -31.80
CA GLY A 8 10.68 19.53 -32.65
C GLY A 8 11.25 18.25 -33.28
N GLU A 9 12.36 17.73 -32.74
CA GLU A 9 13.01 16.54 -33.31
C GLU A 9 12.19 15.27 -33.09
N SER A 10 12.35 14.31 -34.00
CA SER A 10 11.79 12.97 -33.87
C SER A 10 12.63 12.10 -32.93
N PHE A 11 11.99 11.12 -32.30
CA PHE A 11 12.62 10.13 -31.43
C PHE A 11 11.93 8.78 -31.62
N ASP A 12 12.62 7.70 -31.26
CA ASP A 12 12.09 6.35 -31.39
C ASP A 12 11.36 5.86 -30.12
N ALA A 13 10.71 4.71 -30.21
CA ALA A 13 9.96 4.13 -29.09
C ALA A 13 10.85 3.75 -27.89
N VAL A 14 12.11 3.36 -28.13
CA VAL A 14 13.05 2.97 -27.08
C VAL A 14 13.42 4.18 -26.25
N GLN A 15 13.75 5.30 -26.91
CA GLN A 15 13.98 6.59 -26.30
C GLN A 15 12.74 7.04 -25.51
N ALA A 16 11.55 6.97 -26.12
CA ALA A 16 10.29 7.32 -25.47
C ALA A 16 10.06 6.52 -24.17
N SER A 17 10.37 5.23 -24.18
CA SER A 17 10.23 4.37 -23.00
C SER A 17 11.24 4.74 -21.92
N SER A 18 12.50 4.99 -22.28
CA SER A 18 13.54 5.42 -21.32
C SER A 18 13.22 6.75 -20.62
N TRP A 19 12.47 7.62 -21.29
CA TRP A 19 12.03 8.91 -20.77
C TRP A 19 10.69 8.83 -20.01
N GLY A 20 10.04 7.66 -20.00
CA GLY A 20 8.75 7.44 -19.34
C GLY A 20 7.54 8.01 -20.11
N LEU A 21 7.67 8.30 -21.40
CA LEU A 21 6.52 8.72 -22.25
C LEU A 21 5.58 7.56 -22.57
N VAL A 22 6.16 6.37 -22.74
CA VAL A 22 5.42 5.13 -22.96
C VAL A 22 5.93 4.11 -21.95
N THR A 23 5.04 3.22 -21.50
CA THR A 23 5.38 2.22 -20.50
C THR A 23 6.38 1.20 -21.03
N ARG A 24 6.30 0.84 -22.31
CA ARG A 24 7.17 -0.17 -22.92
C ARG A 24 7.29 0.01 -24.43
N ALA A 25 8.49 -0.25 -24.96
CA ALA A 25 8.74 -0.43 -26.38
C ALA A 25 9.01 -1.91 -26.68
N VAL A 26 8.51 -2.38 -27.82
CA VAL A 26 8.71 -3.75 -28.31
C VAL A 26 9.04 -3.72 -29.80
N VAL A 27 9.63 -4.80 -30.31
CA VAL A 27 9.80 -4.96 -31.77
C VAL A 27 8.43 -5.04 -32.45
N PRO A 28 8.29 -4.56 -33.71
CA PRO A 28 6.99 -4.46 -34.38
C PRO A 28 6.18 -5.76 -34.37
N ASP A 29 6.82 -6.89 -34.66
CA ASP A 29 6.15 -8.20 -34.74
C ASP A 29 5.65 -8.71 -33.37
N ALA A 30 6.16 -8.15 -32.26
CA ALA A 30 5.74 -8.52 -30.91
C ALA A 30 4.60 -7.65 -30.36
N LEU A 31 4.21 -6.58 -31.07
CA LEU A 31 3.23 -5.61 -30.56
C LEU A 31 1.88 -6.25 -30.26
N ALA A 32 1.32 -7.01 -31.21
CA ALA A 32 0.00 -7.64 -31.05
C ALA A 32 -0.01 -8.64 -29.89
N LYS A 33 1.05 -9.43 -29.75
CA LYS A 33 1.21 -10.37 -28.64
C LYS A 33 1.24 -9.64 -27.31
N HIS A 34 2.09 -8.62 -27.18
CA HIS A 34 2.23 -7.89 -25.93
C HIS A 34 0.96 -7.14 -25.53
N GLN A 35 0.24 -6.58 -26.51
CA GLN A 35 -1.07 -5.99 -26.30
C GLN A 35 -2.07 -7.03 -25.75
N GLY A 36 -2.12 -8.22 -26.36
CA GLY A 36 -2.98 -9.32 -25.91
C GLY A 36 -2.71 -9.71 -24.46
N GLU A 37 -1.44 -9.96 -24.12
CA GLU A 37 -1.02 -10.29 -22.75
C GLU A 37 -1.43 -9.22 -21.73
N LEU A 38 -1.27 -7.94 -22.08
CA LEU A 38 -1.65 -6.84 -21.21
C LEU A 38 -3.17 -6.77 -21.02
N VAL A 39 -3.95 -6.92 -22.09
CA VAL A 39 -5.41 -6.92 -22.02
C VAL A 39 -5.91 -8.09 -21.19
N GLU A 40 -5.40 -9.30 -21.42
CA GLU A 40 -5.72 -10.49 -20.64
C GLU A 40 -5.45 -10.27 -19.15
N SER A 41 -4.28 -9.72 -18.81
CA SER A 41 -3.93 -9.38 -17.42
C SER A 41 -4.88 -8.36 -16.79
N LEU A 42 -5.32 -7.34 -17.55
CA LEU A 42 -6.23 -6.31 -17.05
C LEU A 42 -7.65 -6.85 -16.84
N VAL A 43 -8.13 -7.67 -17.79
CA VAL A 43 -9.48 -8.27 -17.76
C VAL A 43 -9.61 -9.35 -16.68
N ALA A 44 -8.52 -10.01 -16.31
CA ALA A 44 -8.50 -10.92 -15.16
C ALA A 44 -8.72 -10.20 -13.81
N GLY A 45 -8.54 -8.88 -13.74
CA GLY A 45 -8.76 -8.09 -12.53
C GLY A 45 -10.21 -7.64 -12.33
N GLY A 46 -10.62 -7.49 -11.07
CA GLY A 46 -11.96 -6.98 -10.74
C GLY A 46 -12.16 -5.51 -11.19
N PRO A 47 -13.22 -5.17 -11.93
CA PRO A 47 -13.38 -3.85 -12.54
C PRO A 47 -13.46 -2.70 -11.52
N SER A 48 -14.13 -2.91 -10.38
CA SER A 48 -14.22 -1.88 -9.32
C SER A 48 -12.87 -1.62 -8.64
N ALA A 49 -12.08 -2.66 -8.41
CA ALA A 49 -10.72 -2.53 -7.87
C ALA A 49 -9.81 -1.79 -8.85
N GLN A 50 -9.90 -2.12 -10.15
CA GLN A 50 -9.16 -1.43 -11.21
C GLN A 50 -9.56 0.05 -11.35
N ALA A 51 -10.84 0.38 -11.18
CA ALA A 51 -11.28 1.77 -11.15
C ALA A 51 -10.72 2.52 -9.93
N GLY A 52 -10.82 1.91 -8.73
CA GLY A 52 -10.31 2.49 -7.50
C GLY A 52 -8.80 2.74 -7.53
N ILE A 53 -8.01 1.76 -8.00
CA ILE A 53 -6.55 1.90 -8.05
C ILE A 53 -6.13 2.98 -9.04
N LYS A 54 -6.81 3.14 -10.18
CA LYS A 54 -6.54 4.23 -11.13
C LYS A 54 -6.70 5.60 -10.47
N VAL A 55 -7.80 5.81 -9.75
CA VAL A 55 -8.05 7.06 -9.01
C VAL A 55 -6.98 7.28 -7.94
N LEU A 56 -6.66 6.24 -7.16
CA LEU A 56 -5.63 6.32 -6.13
C LEU A 56 -4.28 6.72 -6.74
N THR A 57 -3.82 6.01 -7.79
CA THR A 57 -2.53 6.28 -8.44
C THR A 57 -2.44 7.60 -9.19
N ALA A 58 -3.57 8.18 -9.57
CA ALA A 58 -3.64 9.52 -10.15
C ALA A 58 -3.54 10.64 -9.09
N THR A 59 -3.61 10.29 -7.80
CA THR A 59 -3.50 11.27 -6.71
C THR A 59 -2.07 11.84 -6.67
N PRO A 60 -1.91 13.17 -6.70
CA PRO A 60 -0.61 13.81 -6.50
C PRO A 60 0.06 13.34 -5.22
N ASP A 61 1.38 13.23 -5.26
CA ASP A 61 2.22 12.91 -4.10
C ASP A 61 1.93 11.56 -3.43
N LEU A 62 1.12 10.67 -4.03
CA LEU A 62 0.84 9.34 -3.48
C LEU A 62 2.12 8.60 -3.09
N ARG A 63 3.15 8.67 -3.94
CA ARG A 63 4.45 8.04 -3.68
C ARG A 63 5.12 8.61 -2.42
N GLU A 64 5.06 9.92 -2.22
CA GLU A 64 5.64 10.57 -1.05
C GLU A 64 4.86 10.17 0.20
N ARG A 65 3.53 10.27 0.14
CA ARG A 65 2.64 9.87 1.23
C ARG A 65 2.83 8.41 1.64
N LEU A 66 3.02 7.50 0.68
CA LEU A 66 3.33 6.09 0.98
C LEU A 66 4.69 5.93 1.65
N ARG A 67 5.70 6.72 1.24
CA ARG A 67 7.03 6.70 1.87
C ARG A 67 6.97 7.20 3.30
N GLU A 68 6.28 8.32 3.54
CA GLU A 68 6.06 8.89 4.88
C GLU A 68 5.31 7.90 5.77
N ALA A 69 4.22 7.31 5.29
CA ALA A 69 3.46 6.31 6.03
C ALA A 69 4.30 5.07 6.36
N ALA A 70 5.15 4.62 5.44
CA ALA A 70 6.05 3.50 5.68
C ALA A 70 7.11 3.83 6.73
N ALA A 71 7.71 5.03 6.68
CA ALA A 71 8.67 5.49 7.67
C ALA A 71 8.05 5.57 9.07
N LEU A 72 6.87 6.21 9.18
CA LEU A 72 6.12 6.31 10.44
C LEU A 72 5.73 4.94 10.98
N THR A 73 5.27 4.04 10.11
CA THR A 73 4.93 2.66 10.50
C THR A 73 6.15 1.93 11.05
N ALA A 74 7.32 2.07 10.40
CA ALA A 74 8.56 1.49 10.89
C ALA A 74 8.95 2.03 12.29
N GLU A 75 8.80 3.33 12.54
CA GLU A 75 9.04 3.91 13.87
C GLU A 75 8.18 3.25 14.95
N TYR A 76 6.89 3.06 14.71
CA TYR A 76 6.00 2.37 15.66
C TYR A 76 6.36 0.90 15.85
N PHE A 77 6.74 0.18 14.79
CA PHE A 77 7.16 -1.23 14.89
C PHE A 77 8.44 -1.39 15.72
N PHE A 78 9.37 -0.43 15.66
CA PHE A 78 10.62 -0.47 16.42
C PHE A 78 10.53 0.23 17.80
N ALA A 79 9.41 0.88 18.12
CA ALA A 79 9.15 1.41 19.45
C ALA A 79 8.96 0.28 20.48
N GLU A 80 9.03 0.62 21.76
CA GLU A 80 8.91 -0.37 22.84
C GLU A 80 7.58 -1.12 22.81
N GLU A 81 6.48 -0.41 22.56
CA GLU A 81 5.15 -1.01 22.40
C GLU A 81 5.12 -2.00 21.23
N GLY A 82 5.67 -1.62 20.06
CA GLY A 82 5.74 -2.49 18.89
C GLY A 82 6.56 -3.76 19.15
N ARG A 83 7.72 -3.63 19.78
CA ARG A 83 8.57 -4.78 20.16
C ARG A 83 7.87 -5.70 21.16
N GLU A 84 7.19 -5.13 22.14
CA GLU A 84 6.45 -5.89 23.12
C GLU A 84 5.25 -6.62 22.50
N GLY A 85 4.57 -6.03 21.52
CA GLY A 85 3.48 -6.69 20.80
C GLY A 85 3.95 -7.89 20.00
N VAL A 86 5.09 -7.76 19.30
CA VAL A 86 5.73 -8.88 18.60
C VAL A 86 6.15 -9.97 19.59
N ARG A 87 6.78 -9.60 20.69
CA ARG A 87 7.23 -10.52 21.73
C ARG A 87 6.06 -11.28 22.38
N SER A 88 5.01 -10.58 22.78
CA SER A 88 3.84 -11.20 23.42
C SER A 88 3.12 -12.17 22.48
N PHE A 89 3.07 -11.85 21.19
CA PHE A 89 2.52 -12.75 20.17
C PHE A 89 3.35 -14.04 20.03
N ILE A 90 4.68 -13.93 19.97
CA ILE A 90 5.58 -15.09 19.90
C ILE A 90 5.49 -15.94 21.17
N GLU A 91 5.47 -15.30 22.34
CA GLU A 91 5.39 -15.94 23.65
C GLU A 91 3.99 -16.44 24.01
N LYS A 92 2.97 -16.17 23.17
CA LYS A 92 1.55 -16.51 23.39
C LYS A 92 1.02 -16.05 24.75
N ARG A 93 1.46 -14.89 25.21
CA ARG A 93 1.00 -14.25 26.45
C ARG A 93 0.29 -12.93 26.13
N PRO A 94 -0.54 -12.40 27.04
CA PRO A 94 -1.02 -11.03 26.91
C PRO A 94 0.16 -10.05 26.89
N ALA A 95 0.05 -9.01 26.05
CA ALA A 95 1.00 -7.90 26.05
C ALA A 95 0.90 -7.12 27.36
N SER A 96 1.99 -6.47 27.78
CA SER A 96 2.09 -5.79 29.08
C SER A 96 1.01 -4.73 29.34
N TRP A 97 0.49 -4.08 28.29
CA TRP A 97 -0.58 -3.09 28.37
C TRP A 97 -1.98 -3.68 28.49
N VAL A 98 -2.16 -4.97 28.18
CA VAL A 98 -3.41 -5.68 28.44
C VAL A 98 -3.42 -6.01 29.93
N GLY A 99 -4.08 -5.17 30.72
CA GLY A 99 -4.30 -5.43 32.15
C GLY A 99 -4.85 -6.84 32.37
N LEU A 100 -4.36 -7.52 33.41
CA LEU A 100 -4.65 -8.94 33.70
C LEU A 100 -6.14 -9.30 33.46
N PRO A 101 -6.43 -10.46 32.85
CA PRO A 101 -7.81 -10.92 32.66
C PRO A 101 -8.54 -10.97 34.00
N ALA A 102 -9.84 -10.70 33.97
CA ALA A 102 -10.70 -10.51 35.14
C ALA A 102 -10.72 -11.67 36.17
N ALA A 103 -10.08 -12.81 35.89
CA ALA A 103 -9.99 -13.97 36.77
C ALA A 103 -9.16 -13.74 38.05
N ASP A 104 -8.25 -12.76 38.06
CA ASP A 104 -7.40 -12.42 39.23
C ASP A 104 -7.81 -11.10 39.92
N ARG A 105 -9.00 -10.57 39.62
CA ARG A 105 -9.46 -9.31 40.22
C ARG A 105 -10.05 -9.61 41.62
N PRO A 106 -9.49 -9.09 42.72
CA PRO A 106 -10.11 -9.26 44.03
C PRO A 106 -11.52 -8.67 44.00
N ASP A 107 -12.48 -9.48 44.46
CA ASP A 107 -13.91 -9.20 44.50
C ASP A 107 -14.20 -7.77 44.95
N ARG A 108 -14.72 -6.97 44.01
CA ARG A 108 -15.36 -5.69 44.32
C ARG A 108 -16.86 -5.87 44.13
N SER A 109 -17.46 -6.53 45.10
CA SER A 109 -18.89 -6.58 45.33
C SER A 109 -19.47 -5.17 45.39
N LEU A 110 -19.93 -4.64 44.26
CA LEU A 110 -20.91 -3.57 44.17
C LEU A 110 -21.84 -3.84 42.98
N PRO A 111 -23.17 -3.79 43.16
CA PRO A 111 -24.11 -4.15 42.13
C PRO A 111 -24.15 -3.08 41.04
N CYS A 112 -23.86 -3.46 39.79
CA CYS A 112 -24.12 -2.63 38.63
C CYS A 112 -25.63 -2.47 38.43
N ALA A 113 -26.17 -1.41 39.03
CA ALA A 113 -27.46 -0.86 38.69
C ALA A 113 -27.36 -0.08 37.36
N HIS A 114 -28.20 -0.50 36.41
CA HIS A 114 -28.85 0.32 35.38
C HIS A 114 -28.09 0.55 34.06
N SER A 115 -28.55 -0.23 33.07
CA SER A 115 -29.06 0.21 31.76
C SER A 115 -28.35 1.36 31.06
N TRP A 116 -27.72 1.07 29.92
CA TRP A 116 -27.34 2.07 28.92
C TRP A 116 -28.11 1.83 27.61
N PRO A 117 -28.34 2.93 26.85
CA PRO A 117 -29.42 3.11 25.87
C PRO A 117 -29.23 2.36 24.55
#